data_AF-A0A497MUG3-F1
#
_entry.id   AF-A0A497MUG3-F1
#
_cell.length_a   1.000
_cell.length_b   1.000
_cell.length_c   1.000
_cell.angle_alpha   90.00
_cell.angle_beta   90.00
_cell.angle_gamma   90.00
#
_symmetry.space_group_name_H-M   'P 1'
#
loop_
_entity.id
_entity.type
_entity.pdbx_description
1 polymer ?
#
loop_
_entity_poly.entity_id
_entity_poly.type
_entity_poly.pdbx_seq_one_letter_code
_entity_poly.pdbx_strand_id
1 'polypeptide(L)'
;VGAIKEPIEMKVKDGVVTEIVSDHPEARIVKNWFAHFHDPDAYSIVHISTGFNPGVKRITGDIVEDERVFGCVEIGIGMASPQKPCHTDGIILHPSIWVDDELIEKDGIFVEPTLKKLAKELGMQLWID
;
A
#
# COMPACT_ATOMS: atom_id res chain seq x y z
N VAL A 1 -7.42 -8.95 7.54
CA VAL A 1 -6.99 -10.03 6.63
C VAL A 1 -5.46 -10.01 6.58
N GLY A 2 -4.80 -11.13 6.31
CA GLY A 2 -3.33 -11.17 6.15
C GLY A 2 -2.94 -11.02 4.68
N ALA A 3 -1.93 -11.78 4.22
CA ALA A 3 -1.60 -11.87 2.80
C ALA A 3 -2.83 -12.30 1.98
N ILE A 4 -3.25 -11.43 1.06
CA ILE A 4 -4.42 -11.65 0.19
C ILE A 4 -4.04 -12.45 -1.06
N LYS A 5 -5.01 -13.20 -1.59
CA LYS A 5 -4.82 -13.99 -2.83
C LYS A 5 -5.17 -13.20 -4.07
N GLU A 6 -6.15 -12.31 -3.96
CA GLU A 6 -6.66 -11.48 -5.04
C GLU A 6 -6.66 -10.01 -4.61
N PRO A 7 -6.25 -9.07 -5.48
CA PRO A 7 -6.29 -7.65 -5.16
C PRO A 7 -7.69 -7.18 -4.73
N ILE A 8 -7.72 -6.28 -3.75
CA ILE A 8 -8.95 -5.59 -3.33
C ILE A 8 -8.92 -4.20 -3.97
N GLU A 9 -9.81 -3.97 -4.93
CA GLU A 9 -9.92 -2.69 -5.62
C GLU A 9 -10.83 -1.75 -4.83
N MET A 10 -10.37 -0.51 -4.65
CA MET A 10 -11.09 0.55 -3.95
C MET A 10 -11.07 1.82 -4.80
N LYS A 11 -12.22 2.49 -4.92
CA LYS A 11 -12.30 3.83 -5.52
C LYS A 11 -12.13 4.87 -4.44
N VAL A 12 -11.23 5.80 -4.67
CA VAL A 12 -10.94 6.93 -3.76
C VAL A 12 -11.32 8.23 -4.45
N LYS A 13 -12.00 9.11 -3.72
CA LYS A 13 -12.31 10.47 -4.15
C LYS A 13 -12.10 11.42 -2.98
N ASP A 14 -11.43 12.54 -3.24
CA ASP A 14 -11.20 13.61 -2.25
C ASP A 14 -10.62 13.08 -0.92
N GLY A 15 -9.72 12.09 -1.01
CA GLY A 15 -9.06 11.48 0.15
C GLY A 15 -9.89 10.45 0.92
N VAL A 16 -11.04 10.01 0.39
CA VAL A 16 -11.93 9.04 1.05
C VAL A 16 -12.23 7.88 0.13
N VAL A 17 -12.19 6.65 0.66
CA VAL A 17 -12.68 5.46 -0.04
C VAL A 17 -14.19 5.56 -0.20
N THR A 18 -14.66 5.72 -1.44
CA THR A 18 -16.09 5.84 -1.75
C THR A 18 -16.74 4.51 -2.08
N GLU A 19 -15.95 3.52 -2.52
CA GLU A 19 -16.43 2.21 -2.93
C GLU A 19 -15.33 1.16 -2.81
N ILE A 20 -15.64 -0.01 -2.27
CA ILE A 20 -14.80 -1.21 -2.40
C ILE A 20 -15.44 -2.07 -3.49
N VAL A 21 -14.76 -2.16 -4.65
CA VAL A 21 -15.32 -2.73 -5.88
C VAL A 21 -15.32 -4.26 -5.83
N SER A 22 -14.20 -4.86 -5.39
CA SER A 22 -14.03 -6.31 -5.36
C SER A 22 -15.07 -7.00 -4.47
N ASP A 23 -15.56 -8.17 -4.87
CA ASP A 23 -16.53 -8.96 -4.08
C ASP A 23 -16.10 -10.41 -3.83
N HIS A 24 -14.79 -10.70 -3.90
CA HIS A 24 -14.26 -11.99 -3.46
C HIS A 24 -14.28 -12.10 -1.91
N PRO A 25 -14.08 -13.30 -1.33
CA PRO A 25 -14.23 -13.50 0.13
C PRO A 25 -13.40 -12.55 0.99
N GLU A 26 -12.16 -12.25 0.62
CA GLU A 26 -11.27 -11.36 1.38
C GLU A 26 -11.76 -9.91 1.31
N ALA A 27 -12.23 -9.46 0.14
CA ALA A 27 -12.83 -8.13 -0.02
C ALA A 27 -14.09 -7.96 0.82
N ARG A 28 -14.96 -8.98 0.92
CA ARG A 28 -16.15 -8.92 1.77
C ARG A 28 -15.82 -8.82 3.27
N ILE A 29 -14.74 -9.44 3.73
CA ILE A 29 -14.26 -9.27 5.11
C ILE A 29 -13.87 -7.82 5.35
N VAL A 30 -13.12 -7.21 4.43
CA VAL A 30 -12.70 -5.81 4.53
C VAL A 30 -13.92 -4.86 4.49
N LYS A 31 -14.87 -5.07 3.57
CA LYS A 31 -16.14 -4.32 3.51
C LYS A 31 -16.89 -4.35 4.84
N ASN A 32 -17.07 -5.55 5.40
CA ASN A 32 -17.79 -5.72 6.66
C ASN A 32 -17.04 -5.10 7.84
N TRP A 33 -15.70 -5.14 7.84
CA TRP A 33 -14.88 -4.52 8.86
C TRP A 33 -15.03 -3.00 8.87
N PHE A 34 -14.96 -2.33 7.71
CA PHE A 34 -15.20 -0.89 7.64
C PHE A 34 -16.64 -0.53 8.04
N ALA A 35 -17.64 -1.30 7.58
CA ALA A 35 -19.05 -1.04 7.89
C ALA A 35 -19.37 -1.19 9.40
N HIS A 36 -18.65 -2.06 10.11
CA HIS A 36 -18.84 -2.33 11.54
C HIS A 36 -18.65 -1.09 12.42
N PHE A 37 -17.76 -0.16 12.04
CA PHE A 37 -17.49 1.02 12.86
C PHE A 37 -18.59 2.07 12.80
N HIS A 38 -19.48 2.01 11.82
CA HIS A 38 -20.52 3.02 11.59
C HIS A 38 -19.97 4.47 11.56
N ASP A 39 -18.73 4.63 11.11
CA ASP A 39 -18.00 5.89 11.11
C ASP A 39 -17.50 6.20 9.68
N PRO A 40 -17.94 7.30 9.05
CA PRO A 40 -17.43 7.75 7.76
C PRO A 40 -15.91 7.96 7.76
N ASP A 41 -15.32 8.36 8.90
CA ASP A 41 -13.89 8.63 8.98
C ASP A 41 -13.05 7.35 8.87
N ALA A 42 -13.67 6.18 9.05
CA ALA A 42 -13.03 4.89 8.82
C ALA A 42 -12.50 4.72 7.39
N TYR A 43 -13.09 5.44 6.43
CA TYR A 43 -12.76 5.34 5.01
C TYR A 43 -11.74 6.40 4.55
N SER A 44 -11.27 7.27 5.44
CA SER A 44 -10.32 8.33 5.11
C SER A 44 -8.91 7.77 4.83
N ILE A 45 -8.28 8.19 3.74
CA ILE A 45 -6.85 7.95 3.51
C ILE A 45 -6.05 8.85 4.45
N VAL A 46 -5.16 8.27 5.26
CA VAL A 46 -4.43 9.01 6.32
C VAL A 46 -2.94 9.14 6.06
N HIS A 47 -2.31 8.18 5.39
CA HIS A 47 -0.92 8.27 4.98
C HIS A 47 -0.63 7.40 3.76
N ILE A 48 0.48 7.73 3.12
CA ILE A 48 1.11 6.96 2.06
C ILE A 48 2.57 6.80 2.45
N SER A 49 3.08 5.58 2.38
CA SER A 49 4.47 5.27 2.71
C SER A 49 5.05 4.33 1.66
N THR A 50 6.33 4.50 1.34
CA THR A 50 7.05 3.67 0.36
C THR A 50 7.98 2.71 1.09
N GLY A 51 7.96 1.44 0.70
CA GLY A 51 8.80 0.39 1.27
C GLY A 51 10.20 0.38 0.66
N PHE A 52 11.24 0.55 1.50
CA PHE A 52 12.64 0.61 1.08
C PHE A 52 13.58 -0.34 1.83
N ASN A 53 13.07 -1.40 2.47
CA ASN A 53 13.94 -2.31 3.22
C ASN A 53 14.53 -3.40 2.31
N PRO A 54 15.84 -3.40 2.01
CA PRO A 54 16.45 -4.40 1.12
C PRO A 54 16.43 -5.84 1.71
N GLY A 55 16.19 -5.97 3.02
CA GLY A 55 16.01 -7.24 3.70
C GLY A 55 14.63 -7.87 3.49
N VAL A 56 13.62 -7.09 3.10
CA VAL A 56 12.23 -7.55 2.94
C VAL A 56 11.89 -7.60 1.45
N LYS A 57 11.91 -8.82 0.89
CA LYS A 57 11.80 -9.05 -0.57
C LYS A 57 10.46 -9.61 -1.02
N ARG A 58 9.60 -9.97 -0.08
CA ARG A 58 8.29 -10.59 -0.31
C ARG A 58 7.40 -10.37 0.90
N ILE A 59 6.10 -10.42 0.68
CA ILE A 59 5.13 -10.38 1.76
C ILE A 59 5.21 -11.63 2.64
N THR A 60 4.93 -11.45 3.92
CA THR A 60 4.76 -12.49 4.93
C THR A 60 3.32 -12.56 5.43
N GLY A 61 2.52 -11.53 5.17
CA GLY A 61 1.15 -11.39 5.67
C GLY A 61 1.06 -10.74 7.05
N ASP A 62 2.20 -10.32 7.61
CA ASP A 62 2.28 -9.43 8.76
C ASP A 62 2.47 -7.99 8.24
N ILE A 63 1.53 -7.11 8.58
CA ILE A 63 1.52 -5.76 8.03
C ILE A 63 2.78 -4.96 8.36
N VAL A 64 3.35 -5.18 9.56
CA VAL A 64 4.57 -4.48 10.00
C VAL A 64 5.77 -4.92 9.16
N GLU A 65 5.80 -6.15 8.67
CA GLU A 65 6.84 -6.56 7.73
C GLU A 65 6.50 -6.12 6.30
N ASP A 66 5.24 -6.26 5.90
CA ASP A 66 4.78 -6.06 4.53
C ASP A 66 4.87 -4.60 4.07
N GLU A 67 4.66 -3.62 4.97
CA GLU A 67 4.86 -2.19 4.66
C GLU A 67 6.31 -1.84 4.29
N ARG A 68 7.27 -2.74 4.60
CA ARG A 68 8.71 -2.55 4.37
C ARG A 68 9.20 -3.22 3.09
N VAL A 69 8.35 -3.97 2.38
CA VAL A 69 8.73 -4.66 1.14
C VAL A 69 9.37 -3.67 0.18
N PHE A 70 10.56 -3.99 -0.32
CA PHE A 70 11.30 -3.08 -1.19
C PHE A 70 10.56 -2.85 -2.52
N GLY A 71 10.22 -1.59 -2.81
CA GLY A 71 9.45 -1.19 -3.99
C GLY A 71 7.94 -1.38 -3.85
N CYS A 72 7.41 -1.44 -2.63
CA CYS A 72 5.97 -1.38 -2.39
C CYS A 72 5.51 0.03 -2.00
N VAL A 73 4.20 0.26 -2.05
CA VAL A 73 3.53 1.39 -1.41
C VAL A 73 2.50 0.88 -0.43
N GLU A 74 2.52 1.45 0.76
CA GLU A 74 1.51 1.32 1.78
C GLU A 74 0.53 2.50 1.70
N ILE A 75 -0.76 2.20 1.83
CA ILE A 75 -1.83 3.17 1.97
C ILE A 75 -2.54 2.91 3.30
N GLY A 76 -2.44 3.88 4.22
CA GLY A 76 -3.15 3.85 5.49
C GLY A 76 -4.58 4.38 5.35
N ILE A 77 -5.55 3.65 5.88
CA ILE A 77 -6.98 3.94 5.79
C ILE A 77 -7.59 3.92 7.19
N GLY A 78 -8.35 4.97 7.52
CA GLY A 78 -8.88 5.20 8.86
C GLY A 78 -7.82 5.75 9.81
N MET A 79 -8.27 6.54 10.78
CA MET A 79 -7.40 7.18 11.76
C MET A 79 -7.55 6.50 13.11
N ALA A 80 -6.49 5.89 13.62
CA ALA A 80 -6.46 5.40 14.99
C ALA A 80 -6.23 6.59 15.94
N SER A 81 -7.26 6.94 16.71
CA SER A 81 -7.13 7.88 17.82
C SER A 81 -8.02 7.42 18.98
N PRO A 82 -7.86 7.97 20.19
CA PRO A 82 -8.76 7.62 21.29
C PRO A 82 -10.25 7.88 20.99
N GLN A 83 -10.55 8.72 19.99
CA GLN A 83 -11.90 9.05 19.54
C GLN A 83 -12.32 8.37 18.23
N LYS A 84 -11.37 7.81 17.47
CA LYS A 84 -11.63 7.18 16.17
C LYS A 84 -11.18 5.72 16.18
N PRO A 85 -12.10 4.78 15.96
CA PRO A 85 -11.92 3.40 16.42
C PRO A 85 -11.11 2.51 15.47
N CYS A 86 -10.68 2.99 14.31
CA CYS A 86 -10.16 2.10 13.27
C CYS A 86 -9.01 2.67 12.46
N HIS A 87 -8.14 1.76 12.07
CA HIS A 87 -7.02 1.99 11.17
C HIS A 87 -6.62 0.64 10.56
N THR A 88 -6.31 0.65 9.28
CA THR A 88 -5.76 -0.49 8.56
C THR A 88 -4.90 -0.01 7.41
N ASP A 89 -3.93 -0.83 7.04
CA ASP A 89 -3.03 -0.54 5.93
C ASP A 89 -3.26 -1.52 4.79
N GLY A 90 -3.11 -1.01 3.56
CA GLY A 90 -3.15 -1.79 2.33
C GLY A 90 -1.83 -1.67 1.58
N ILE A 91 -1.27 -2.80 1.14
CA ILE A 91 0.02 -2.84 0.45
C ILE A 91 -0.18 -3.06 -1.05
N ILE A 92 0.44 -2.21 -1.86
CA ILE A 92 0.55 -2.31 -3.32
C ILE A 92 1.99 -2.73 -3.63
N LEU A 93 2.19 -3.95 -4.15
CA LEU A 93 3.54 -4.54 -4.31
C LEU A 93 4.33 -4.06 -5.53
N HIS A 94 3.63 -3.66 -6.59
CA HIS A 94 4.26 -3.27 -7.86
C HIS A 94 3.65 -1.95 -8.33
N PRO A 95 3.75 -0.87 -7.54
CA PRO A 95 3.20 0.42 -7.91
C PRO A 95 4.01 1.00 -9.07
N SER A 96 3.36 1.88 -9.83
CA SER A 96 4.08 2.91 -10.55
C SER A 96 3.84 4.25 -9.86
N ILE A 97 4.90 4.98 -9.54
CA ILE A 97 4.86 6.21 -8.75
C ILE A 97 5.40 7.36 -9.59
N TRP A 98 4.58 8.41 -9.68
CA TRP A 98 4.95 9.70 -10.24
C TRP A 98 5.05 10.72 -9.12
N VAL A 99 6.08 11.55 -9.17
CA VAL A 99 6.17 12.79 -8.41
C VAL A 99 6.03 13.91 -9.42
N ASP A 100 4.92 14.65 -9.33
CA ASP A 100 4.48 15.56 -10.39
C ASP A 100 4.40 14.82 -11.74
N ASP A 101 5.19 15.25 -12.73
CA ASP A 101 5.25 14.65 -14.07
C ASP A 101 6.39 13.62 -14.22
N GLU A 102 7.21 13.41 -13.19
CA GLU A 102 8.37 12.52 -13.23
C GLU A 102 8.03 11.12 -12.69
N LEU A 103 8.15 10.12 -13.56
CA LEU A 103 8.05 8.71 -13.17
C LEU A 103 9.31 8.30 -12.41
N ILE A 104 9.19 8.03 -11.11
CA ILE A 104 10.33 7.66 -10.26
C ILE A 104 10.43 6.15 -10.03
N GLU A 105 9.30 5.46 -10.05
CA GLU A 105 9.18 4.02 -9.85
C GLU A 105 8.16 3.45 -10.83
N LYS A 106 8.52 2.40 -11.55
CA LYS A 106 7.66 1.75 -12.55
C LYS A 106 7.51 0.27 -12.21
N ASP A 107 6.29 -0.17 -11.96
CA ASP A 107 5.97 -1.57 -11.65
C ASP A 107 6.84 -2.15 -10.52
N GLY A 108 7.09 -1.37 -9.46
CA GLY A 108 7.93 -1.74 -8.31
C GLY A 108 9.43 -1.55 -8.53
N ILE A 109 9.84 -0.88 -9.62
CA ILE A 109 11.23 -0.74 -10.06
C ILE A 109 11.64 0.72 -10.08
N PHE A 110 12.72 1.10 -9.40
CA PHE A 110 13.20 2.48 -9.42
C PHE A 110 13.81 2.82 -10.79
N VAL A 111 13.28 3.86 -11.44
CA VAL A 111 13.71 4.28 -12.78
C VAL A 111 14.35 5.66 -12.80
N GLU A 112 14.09 6.52 -11.82
CA GLU A 112 14.83 7.78 -11.66
C GLU A 112 16.32 7.48 -11.43
N PRO A 113 17.25 8.16 -12.13
CA PRO A 113 18.67 7.80 -12.12
C PRO A 113 19.32 7.65 -10.73
N THR A 114 18.98 8.54 -9.80
CA THR A 114 19.53 8.54 -8.43
C THR A 114 18.99 7.36 -7.62
N LEU A 115 17.66 7.16 -7.62
CA LEU A 115 17.02 6.04 -6.93
C LEU A 115 17.48 4.70 -7.49
N LYS A 116 17.59 4.58 -8.82
CA LYS A 116 18.11 3.39 -9.48
C LYS A 116 19.54 3.06 -9.06
N LYS A 117 20.40 4.08 -8.99
CA LYS A 117 21.78 3.92 -8.50
C LYS A 117 21.80 3.45 -7.04
N LEU A 118 21.04 4.09 -6.16
CA LEU A 118 20.96 3.74 -4.74
C LEU A 118 20.42 2.32 -4.53
N ALA A 119 19.40 1.91 -5.28
CA ALA A 119 18.87 0.55 -5.25
C ALA A 119 19.96 -0.48 -5.61
N LYS A 120 20.74 -0.23 -6.67
CA LYS A 120 21.86 -1.10 -7.06
C LYS A 120 22.95 -1.15 -5.99
N GLU A 121 23.30 -0.01 -5.38
CA GLU A 121 24.28 0.06 -4.27
C GLU A 121 23.81 -0.71 -3.02
N LEU A 122 22.50 -0.78 -2.78
CA LEU A 122 21.87 -1.61 -1.74
C LEU A 122 21.76 -3.10 -2.11
N GLY A 123 22.24 -3.51 -3.29
CA GLY A 123 22.13 -4.88 -3.78
C GLY A 123 20.72 -5.27 -4.26
N MET A 124 19.87 -4.28 -4.55
CA MET A 124 18.49 -4.46 -5.02
C MET A 124 18.38 -4.19 -6.52
N GLN A 125 17.39 -4.82 -7.17
CA GLN A 125 17.05 -4.61 -8.59
C GLN A 125 18.24 -4.77 -9.57
N LEU A 126 19.24 -5.58 -9.20
CA LEU A 126 20.46 -5.81 -10.00
C LEU A 126 20.20 -6.46 -11.37
N TRP A 127 19.00 -7.03 -11.55
CA TRP A 127 18.55 -7.68 -12.79
C TRP A 127 17.95 -6.70 -13.79
N ILE A 128 17.89 -5.40 -13.46
CA ILE A 128 17.25 -4.37 -14.28
C ILE A 128 18.29 -3.33 -14.67
N ASP A 129 18.55 -3.26 -15.98
CA ASP A 129 19.55 -2.34 -16.55
C ASP A 129 19.10 -0.90 -16.58
#